data_AF-A0A7S2H0V0-F1
#
_entry.id   AF-A0A7S2H0V0-F1
#
_cell.length_a   1.000
_cell.length_b   1.000
_cell.length_c   1.000
_cell.angle_alpha   90.00
_cell.angle_beta   90.00
_cell.angle_gamma   90.00
#
_symmetry.space_group_name_H-M   'P 1'
#
loop_
_entity.id
_entity.type
_entity.pdbx_description
1 polymer ?
#
loop_
_entity_poly.entity_id
_entity_poly.type
_entity_poly.pdbx_seq_one_letter_code
_entity_poly.pdbx_strand_id
1 'polypeptide(L)'
;RRLRNDVFGNYVVQKLLDHGTSEMKASLRDTLTGEMLTLSLQMYGCRVVQKALETLDDDDLPGLLAEFHQNVLACIHDQNGNHVMQKCIEVMSVKAKAANASGDVQKELFCSGQIQFIIDDVMGNVPGLSCHPYGCRVLQRILEHCVDPQKTVALDEISRCHRLLLDDQYGNYVIQHVLQFGRHCDRESILHIVIEGGLLPLSRQKFASNVVEKLLKYGTPEQRNAVVREMLKVVDEDGSGEHGGGTSVVILMVREQRN
;
A
#
# COMPACT_ATOMS: atom_id res chain seq x y z
N ARG A 1 8.71 -16.68 -26.48
CA ARG A 1 8.54 -15.23 -26.75
C ARG A 1 7.09 -14.83 -27.05
N ARG A 2 6.42 -15.28 -28.13
CA ARG A 2 5.06 -14.83 -28.48
C ARG A 2 3.97 -15.11 -27.41
N LEU A 3 4.07 -16.23 -26.70
CA LEU A 3 3.05 -16.66 -25.74
C LEU A 3 2.91 -15.75 -24.52
N ARG A 4 3.97 -15.09 -24.06
CA ARG A 4 3.97 -14.33 -22.79
C ARG A 4 3.04 -13.11 -22.79
N ASN A 5 2.69 -12.60 -23.97
CA ASN A 5 1.75 -11.49 -24.14
C ASN A 5 0.53 -11.87 -24.99
N ASP A 6 0.25 -13.17 -25.10
CA ASP A 6 -0.97 -13.66 -25.73
C ASP A 6 -2.06 -13.83 -24.66
N VAL A 7 -3.32 -13.55 -25.00
CA VAL A 7 -4.48 -13.62 -24.07
C VAL A 7 -4.64 -14.99 -23.41
N PHE A 8 -4.23 -16.07 -24.08
CA PHE A 8 -4.25 -17.43 -23.53
C PHE A 8 -2.84 -17.97 -23.23
N GLY A 9 -1.88 -17.68 -24.11
CA GLY A 9 -0.50 -18.15 -23.98
C GLY A 9 0.17 -17.70 -22.69
N ASN A 10 -0.21 -16.55 -22.14
CA ASN A 10 0.38 -16.03 -20.90
C ASN A 10 0.13 -16.99 -19.72
N TYR A 11 -1.02 -17.68 -19.68
CA TYR A 11 -1.35 -18.64 -18.62
C TYR A 11 -0.45 -19.87 -18.66
N VAL A 12 -0.08 -20.34 -19.86
CA VAL A 12 0.86 -21.46 -20.02
C VAL A 12 2.22 -21.07 -19.49
N VAL A 13 2.69 -19.86 -19.81
CA VAL A 13 3.98 -19.35 -19.30
C VAL A 13 3.96 -19.24 -17.77
N GLN A 14 2.87 -18.72 -17.19
CA GLN A 14 2.71 -18.66 -15.73
C GLN A 14 2.72 -20.06 -15.09
N LYS A 15 2.10 -21.06 -15.73
CA LYS A 15 2.12 -22.44 -15.21
C LYS A 15 3.49 -23.10 -15.30
N LEU A 16 4.27 -22.78 -16.32
CA LEU A 16 5.67 -23.21 -16.38
C LEU A 16 6.53 -22.55 -15.30
N LEU A 17 6.23 -21.29 -14.93
CA LEU A 17 6.88 -20.64 -13.79
C LEU A 17 6.48 -21.26 -12.44
N ASP A 18 5.22 -21.65 -12.27
CA ASP A 18 4.75 -22.35 -11.06
C ASP A 18 5.36 -23.77 -10.93
N HIS A 19 5.36 -24.55 -12.02
CA HIS A 19 5.53 -26.02 -11.96
C HIS A 19 6.67 -26.57 -12.82
N GLY A 20 7.33 -25.74 -13.63
CA GLY A 20 8.44 -26.16 -14.48
C GLY A 20 9.67 -26.55 -13.67
N THR A 21 10.55 -27.35 -14.31
CA THR A 21 11.85 -27.69 -13.73
C THR A 21 12.75 -26.46 -13.62
N SER A 22 13.84 -26.56 -12.86
CA SER A 22 14.83 -25.48 -12.74
C SER A 22 15.38 -25.05 -14.10
N GLU A 23 15.61 -25.97 -15.03
CA GLU A 23 16.07 -25.66 -16.39
C GLU A 23 15.01 -24.91 -17.20
N MET A 24 13.74 -25.29 -17.05
CA MET A 24 12.63 -24.57 -17.70
C MET A 24 12.50 -23.16 -17.15
N LYS A 25 12.59 -22.99 -15.82
CA LYS A 25 12.55 -21.67 -15.18
C LYS A 25 13.73 -20.81 -15.60
N ALA A 26 14.94 -21.37 -15.67
CA ALA A 26 16.13 -20.68 -16.16
C ALA A 26 15.95 -20.22 -17.62
N SER A 27 15.40 -21.07 -18.49
CA SER A 27 15.10 -20.68 -19.88
C SER A 27 14.04 -19.57 -19.98
N LEU A 28 13.05 -19.59 -19.08
CA LEU A 28 12.06 -18.52 -18.98
C LEU A 28 12.69 -17.22 -18.47
N ARG A 29 13.56 -17.29 -17.46
CA ARG A 29 14.36 -16.15 -16.97
C ARG A 29 15.16 -15.55 -18.12
N ASP A 30 15.90 -16.34 -18.89
CA ASP A 30 16.67 -15.88 -20.06
C ASP A 30 15.78 -15.20 -21.12
N THR A 31 14.52 -15.66 -21.23
CA THR A 31 13.54 -15.11 -22.16
C THR A 31 12.92 -13.79 -21.67
N LEU A 32 12.93 -13.54 -20.35
CA LEU A 32 12.41 -12.34 -19.70
C LEU A 32 13.48 -11.25 -19.56
N THR A 33 14.77 -11.63 -19.47
CA THR A 33 15.88 -10.67 -19.46
C THR A 33 15.84 -9.74 -20.67
N GLY A 34 15.87 -8.43 -20.40
CA GLY A 34 15.76 -7.34 -21.37
C GLY A 34 14.31 -7.01 -21.79
N GLU A 35 13.31 -7.68 -21.22
CA GLU A 35 11.90 -7.53 -21.58
C GLU A 35 11.01 -7.18 -20.38
N MET A 36 11.56 -7.08 -19.16
CA MET A 36 10.79 -6.91 -17.93
C MET A 36 9.95 -5.64 -17.97
N LEU A 37 10.56 -4.51 -18.34
CA LEU A 37 9.86 -3.23 -18.46
C LEU A 37 8.73 -3.30 -19.51
N THR A 38 9.06 -3.73 -20.72
CA THR A 38 8.11 -3.81 -21.84
C THR A 38 6.91 -4.68 -21.51
N LEU A 39 7.14 -5.85 -20.91
CA LEU A 39 6.07 -6.78 -20.54
C LEU A 39 5.21 -6.26 -19.39
N SER A 40 5.81 -5.52 -18.45
CA SER A 40 5.09 -4.96 -17.30
C SER A 40 4.01 -3.96 -17.68
N LEU A 41 4.20 -3.25 -18.80
CA LEU A 41 3.24 -2.28 -19.32
C LEU A 41 2.13 -2.92 -20.17
N GLN A 42 2.17 -4.24 -20.37
CA GLN A 42 1.21 -4.98 -21.19
C GLN A 42 0.17 -5.72 -20.32
N MET A 43 -1.07 -5.76 -20.81
CA MET A 43 -2.23 -6.35 -20.10
C MET A 43 -2.02 -7.81 -19.68
N TYR A 44 -1.36 -8.61 -20.52
CA TYR A 44 -1.09 -10.02 -20.24
C TYR A 44 0.36 -10.24 -19.78
N GLY A 45 1.31 -9.50 -20.37
CA GLY A 45 2.72 -9.55 -19.99
C GLY A 45 2.96 -9.25 -18.50
N CYS A 46 2.21 -8.31 -17.92
CA CYS A 46 2.38 -7.94 -16.51
C CYS A 46 2.10 -9.11 -15.55
N ARG A 47 1.22 -10.04 -15.95
CA ARG A 47 0.89 -11.24 -15.17
C ARG A 47 2.04 -12.24 -15.18
N VAL A 48 2.71 -12.40 -16.33
CA VAL A 48 3.90 -13.23 -16.45
C VAL A 48 5.04 -12.64 -15.62
N VAL A 49 5.24 -11.31 -15.67
CA VAL A 49 6.28 -10.64 -14.87
C VAL A 49 6.02 -10.82 -13.37
N GLN A 50 4.78 -10.55 -12.91
CA GLN A 50 4.43 -10.77 -11.50
C GLN A 50 4.70 -12.21 -11.06
N LYS A 51 4.34 -13.18 -11.90
CA LYS A 51 4.57 -14.60 -11.62
C LYS A 51 6.07 -14.93 -11.57
N ALA A 52 6.86 -14.38 -12.48
CA ALA A 52 8.30 -14.59 -12.50
C ALA A 52 8.95 -14.08 -11.20
N LEU A 53 8.58 -12.89 -10.73
CA LEU A 53 9.04 -12.34 -9.46
C LEU A 53 8.73 -13.28 -8.27
N GLU A 54 7.55 -13.91 -8.26
CA GLU A 54 7.13 -14.82 -7.19
C GLU A 54 7.89 -16.16 -7.18
N THR A 55 8.27 -16.68 -8.35
CA THR A 55 8.66 -18.09 -8.50
C THR A 55 10.11 -18.35 -8.88
N LEU A 56 10.81 -17.33 -9.39
CA LEU A 56 12.23 -17.44 -9.71
C LEU A 56 13.07 -17.34 -8.43
N ASP A 57 14.28 -17.90 -8.53
CA ASP A 57 15.19 -17.98 -7.41
C ASP A 57 15.76 -16.59 -7.06
N ASP A 58 16.19 -16.43 -5.81
CA ASP A 58 16.66 -15.13 -5.29
C ASP A 58 17.83 -14.56 -6.11
N ASP A 59 18.66 -15.43 -6.69
CA ASP A 59 19.82 -15.06 -7.51
C ASP A 59 19.44 -14.54 -8.90
N ASP A 60 18.23 -14.84 -9.39
CA ASP A 60 17.73 -14.40 -10.70
C ASP A 60 17.13 -12.99 -10.65
N LEU A 61 16.56 -12.61 -9.51
CA LEU A 61 15.78 -11.38 -9.37
C LEU A 61 16.58 -10.08 -9.54
N PRO A 62 17.84 -9.94 -9.05
CA PRO A 62 18.60 -8.70 -9.18
C PRO A 62 18.68 -8.17 -10.61
N GLY A 63 19.03 -9.03 -11.57
CA GLY A 63 19.17 -8.66 -12.98
C GLY A 63 17.83 -8.25 -13.61
N LEU A 64 16.76 -8.94 -13.26
CA LEU A 64 15.41 -8.65 -13.77
C LEU A 64 14.83 -7.37 -13.16
N LEU A 65 15.03 -7.14 -11.85
CA LEU A 65 14.59 -5.93 -11.16
C LEU A 65 15.36 -4.70 -11.65
N ALA A 66 16.63 -4.87 -12.02
CA ALA A 66 17.46 -3.78 -12.50
C ALA A 66 16.88 -3.08 -13.74
N GLU A 67 16.10 -3.77 -14.57
CA GLU A 67 15.47 -3.20 -15.76
C GLU A 67 14.42 -2.11 -15.47
N PHE A 68 13.91 -2.03 -14.23
CA PHE A 68 12.97 -0.98 -13.83
C PHE A 68 13.64 0.31 -13.37
N HIS A 69 14.97 0.34 -13.21
CA HIS A 69 15.67 1.58 -12.85
C HIS A 69 15.31 2.70 -13.83
N GLN A 70 15.14 3.91 -13.29
CA GLN A 70 14.74 5.13 -14.03
C GLN A 70 13.33 5.09 -14.64
N ASN A 71 12.58 3.98 -14.49
CA ASN A 71 11.25 3.80 -15.07
C ASN A 71 10.17 3.55 -14.00
N VAL A 72 10.51 3.59 -12.71
CA VAL A 72 9.60 3.30 -11.59
C VAL A 72 8.34 4.16 -11.67
N LEU A 73 8.50 5.50 -11.76
CA LEU A 73 7.35 6.40 -11.81
C LEU A 73 6.47 6.16 -13.03
N ALA A 74 7.07 5.88 -14.20
CA ALA A 74 6.31 5.52 -15.40
C ALA A 74 5.51 4.23 -15.20
N CYS A 75 6.10 3.21 -14.58
CA CYS A 75 5.41 1.98 -14.22
C CYS A 75 4.27 2.23 -13.23
N ILE A 76 4.46 3.06 -12.20
CA ILE A 76 3.42 3.37 -11.21
C ILE A 76 2.21 4.06 -11.85
N HIS A 77 2.42 4.93 -12.84
CA HIS A 77 1.33 5.63 -13.53
C HIS A 77 0.64 4.77 -14.61
N ASP A 78 1.22 3.63 -14.97
CA ASP A 78 0.61 2.70 -15.92
C ASP A 78 -0.41 1.76 -15.26
N GLN A 79 -1.51 1.48 -15.96
CA GLN A 79 -2.60 0.61 -15.48
C GLN A 79 -2.16 -0.84 -15.21
N ASN A 80 -1.08 -1.32 -15.85
CA ASN A 80 -0.53 -2.65 -15.67
C ASN A 80 0.74 -2.61 -14.81
N GLY A 81 1.64 -1.65 -15.11
CA GLY A 81 2.94 -1.50 -14.46
C GLY A 81 2.83 -1.29 -12.96
N ASN A 82 1.78 -0.61 -12.47
CA ASN A 82 1.60 -0.38 -11.04
C ASN A 82 1.46 -1.69 -10.25
N HIS A 83 0.86 -2.72 -10.84
CA HIS A 83 0.73 -4.03 -10.22
C HIS A 83 2.08 -4.73 -10.11
N VAL A 84 2.96 -4.53 -11.10
CA VAL A 84 4.32 -5.07 -11.06
C VAL A 84 5.13 -4.38 -9.96
N MET A 85 5.06 -3.04 -9.85
CA MET A 85 5.76 -2.30 -8.78
C MET A 85 5.30 -2.74 -7.38
N GLN A 86 3.99 -2.91 -7.19
CA GLN A 86 3.42 -3.47 -5.96
C GLN A 86 3.97 -4.88 -5.69
N LYS A 87 4.07 -5.73 -6.71
CA LYS A 87 4.57 -7.10 -6.58
C LYS A 87 6.07 -7.15 -6.25
N CYS A 88 6.89 -6.28 -6.83
CA CYS A 88 8.30 -6.15 -6.48
C CYS A 88 8.46 -5.86 -4.98
N ILE A 89 7.69 -4.88 -4.45
CA ILE A 89 7.71 -4.51 -3.03
C ILE A 89 7.27 -5.69 -2.15
N GLU A 90 6.15 -6.31 -2.48
CA GLU A 90 5.60 -7.45 -1.72
C GLU A 90 6.60 -8.61 -1.63
N VAL A 91 7.07 -9.10 -2.78
CA VAL A 91 7.94 -10.27 -2.87
C VAL A 91 9.26 -10.03 -2.16
N MET A 92 9.95 -8.93 -2.48
CA MET A 92 11.29 -8.69 -1.95
C MET A 92 11.25 -8.39 -0.45
N SER A 93 10.20 -7.74 0.04
CA SER A 93 10.06 -7.51 1.48
C SER A 93 9.67 -8.78 2.25
N VAL A 94 8.86 -9.68 1.66
CA VAL A 94 8.57 -10.99 2.26
C VAL A 94 9.86 -11.82 2.37
N LYS A 95 10.67 -11.86 1.31
CA LYS A 95 11.98 -12.54 1.33
C LYS A 95 12.92 -11.94 2.38
N ALA A 96 12.99 -10.60 2.47
CA ALA A 96 13.80 -9.92 3.49
C ALA A 96 13.33 -10.25 4.92
N LYS A 97 12.03 -10.22 5.19
CA LYS A 97 11.47 -10.57 6.50
C LYS A 97 11.67 -12.03 6.88
N ALA A 98 11.57 -12.95 5.91
CA ALA A 98 11.84 -14.37 6.14
C ALA A 98 13.32 -14.62 6.47
N ALA A 99 14.23 -13.90 5.82
CA ALA A 99 15.66 -13.93 6.12
C ALA A 99 15.95 -13.42 7.53
N ASN A 100 15.38 -12.26 7.91
CA ASN A 100 15.50 -11.72 9.27
C ASN A 100 14.98 -12.71 10.33
N ALA A 101 13.79 -13.29 10.11
CA ALA A 101 13.23 -14.29 11.01
C ALA A 101 14.09 -15.55 11.18
N SER A 102 14.95 -15.84 10.19
CA SER A 102 15.91 -16.94 10.22
C SER A 102 17.30 -16.52 10.76
N GLY A 103 17.48 -15.26 11.14
CA GLY A 103 18.76 -14.69 11.61
C GLY A 103 19.76 -14.37 10.50
N ASP A 104 19.35 -14.42 9.22
CA ASP A 104 20.21 -14.14 8.08
C ASP A 104 20.14 -12.65 7.71
N VAL A 105 20.90 -11.85 8.45
CA VAL A 105 20.98 -10.39 8.29
C VAL A 105 21.53 -10.00 6.91
N GLN A 106 22.45 -10.78 6.35
CA GLN A 106 23.03 -10.49 5.04
C GLN A 106 21.98 -10.65 3.93
N LYS A 107 21.19 -11.72 4.00
CA LYS A 107 20.10 -11.95 3.04
C LYS A 107 18.96 -10.96 3.22
N GLU A 108 18.63 -10.54 4.45
CA GLU A 108 17.67 -9.46 4.69
C GLU A 108 18.10 -8.17 3.97
N LEU A 109 19.35 -7.75 4.19
CA LEU A 109 19.88 -6.53 3.59
C LEU A 109 19.97 -6.65 2.07
N PHE A 110 20.37 -7.81 1.55
CA PHE A 110 20.38 -8.08 0.12
C PHE A 110 19.00 -7.95 -0.51
N CYS A 111 17.99 -8.65 0.03
CA CYS A 111 16.64 -8.67 -0.53
C CYS A 111 15.96 -7.29 -0.44
N SER A 112 16.04 -6.63 0.72
CA SER A 112 15.46 -5.29 0.89
C SER A 112 16.16 -4.24 0.02
N GLY A 113 17.48 -4.38 -0.17
CA GLY A 113 18.28 -3.52 -1.04
C GLY A 113 17.91 -3.62 -2.53
N GLN A 114 17.42 -4.78 -3.00
CA GLN A 114 17.05 -4.94 -4.42
C GLN A 114 15.90 -4.03 -4.88
N ILE A 115 15.09 -3.51 -3.95
CA ILE A 115 13.98 -2.61 -4.27
C ILE A 115 14.21 -1.18 -3.79
N GLN A 116 15.41 -0.85 -3.27
CA GLN A 116 15.66 0.46 -2.68
C GLN A 116 15.43 1.60 -3.69
N PHE A 117 15.80 1.40 -4.96
CA PHE A 117 15.53 2.38 -6.03
C PHE A 117 14.03 2.66 -6.23
N ILE A 118 13.16 1.66 -6.02
CA ILE A 118 11.69 1.84 -6.05
C ILE A 118 11.25 2.69 -4.88
N ILE A 119 11.79 2.40 -3.68
CA ILE A 119 11.47 3.16 -2.47
C ILE A 119 11.90 4.63 -2.64
N ASP A 120 13.13 4.87 -3.11
CA ASP A 120 13.68 6.21 -3.29
C ASP A 120 12.83 7.06 -4.27
N ASP A 121 12.46 6.50 -5.42
CA ASP A 121 11.61 7.18 -6.41
C ASP A 121 10.21 7.49 -5.84
N VAL A 122 9.64 6.58 -5.04
CA VAL A 122 8.34 6.81 -4.37
C VAL A 122 8.46 7.89 -3.28
N MET A 123 9.53 7.86 -2.47
CA MET A 123 9.76 8.82 -1.40
C MET A 123 9.90 10.25 -1.94
N GLY A 124 10.56 10.43 -3.08
CA GLY A 124 10.65 11.71 -3.77
C GLY A 124 9.30 12.28 -4.27
N ASN A 125 8.22 11.48 -4.26
CA ASN A 125 6.94 11.82 -4.89
C ASN A 125 5.71 11.52 -3.99
N VAL A 126 5.89 11.39 -2.67
CA VAL A 126 4.83 10.95 -1.74
C VAL A 126 3.53 11.73 -1.86
N PRO A 127 3.49 13.09 -1.85
CA PRO A 127 2.22 13.81 -1.92
C PRO A 127 1.43 13.51 -3.20
N GLY A 128 2.11 13.52 -4.35
CA GLY A 128 1.47 13.25 -5.65
C GLY A 128 1.00 11.81 -5.78
N LEU A 129 1.83 10.84 -5.39
CA LEU A 129 1.48 9.43 -5.48
C LEU A 129 0.39 9.03 -4.48
N SER A 130 0.35 9.63 -3.29
CA SER A 130 -0.69 9.33 -2.29
C SER A 130 -2.10 9.66 -2.77
N CYS A 131 -2.25 10.72 -3.57
CA CYS A 131 -3.53 11.13 -4.17
C CYS A 131 -3.72 10.59 -5.60
N HIS A 132 -2.93 9.61 -6.04
CA HIS A 132 -3.04 8.98 -7.35
C HIS A 132 -3.76 7.62 -7.25
N PRO A 133 -4.66 7.26 -8.19
CA PRO A 133 -5.43 6.00 -8.16
C PRO A 133 -4.56 4.74 -8.07
N TYR A 134 -3.34 4.78 -8.63
CA TYR A 134 -2.39 3.66 -8.58
C TYR A 134 -1.26 3.89 -7.58
N GLY A 135 -0.82 5.15 -7.42
CA GLY A 135 0.32 5.49 -6.55
C GLY A 135 0.00 5.20 -5.09
N CYS A 136 -1.24 5.46 -4.66
CA CYS A 136 -1.68 5.22 -3.30
C CYS A 136 -1.56 3.74 -2.92
N ARG A 137 -1.75 2.82 -3.87
CA ARG A 137 -1.61 1.36 -3.68
C ARG A 137 -0.16 0.95 -3.48
N VAL A 138 0.77 1.59 -4.19
CA VAL A 138 2.21 1.35 -4.03
C VAL A 138 2.65 1.76 -2.62
N LEU A 139 2.24 2.94 -2.14
CA LEU A 139 2.53 3.38 -0.77
C LEU A 139 1.92 2.43 0.28
N GLN A 140 0.69 1.94 0.06
CA GLN A 140 0.07 0.95 0.94
C GLN A 140 0.94 -0.32 1.04
N ARG A 141 1.43 -0.85 -0.09
CA ARG A 141 2.35 -2.00 -0.08
C ARG A 141 3.65 -1.74 0.68
N ILE A 142 4.20 -0.53 0.61
CA ILE A 142 5.38 -0.15 1.40
C ILE A 142 5.06 -0.24 2.89
N LEU A 143 3.94 0.35 3.34
CA LEU A 143 3.53 0.32 4.75
C LEU A 143 3.23 -1.09 5.26
N GLU A 144 2.66 -1.94 4.42
CA GLU A 144 2.34 -3.34 4.75
C GLU A 144 3.58 -4.22 4.82
N HIS A 145 4.40 -4.17 3.76
CA HIS A 145 5.38 -5.23 3.50
C HIS A 145 6.81 -4.84 3.80
N CYS A 146 7.23 -3.59 3.63
CA CYS A 146 8.64 -3.22 3.81
C CYS A 146 9.14 -3.51 5.22
N VAL A 147 10.47 -3.70 5.30
CA VAL A 147 11.23 -3.76 6.55
C VAL A 147 11.22 -2.40 7.25
N ASP A 148 11.48 -2.40 8.55
CA ASP A 148 11.30 -1.22 9.40
C ASP A 148 12.08 0.02 8.97
N PRO A 149 13.33 -0.06 8.47
CA PRO A 149 14.04 1.12 7.97
C PRO A 149 13.30 1.82 6.81
N GLN A 150 12.91 1.06 5.78
CA GLN A 150 12.18 1.58 4.61
C GLN A 150 10.79 2.09 4.99
N LYS A 151 10.08 1.34 5.85
CA LYS A 151 8.76 1.74 6.33
C LYS A 151 8.81 3.03 7.16
N THR A 152 9.85 3.18 7.99
CA THR A 152 10.04 4.38 8.83
C THR A 152 10.20 5.63 7.97
N VAL A 153 11.03 5.57 6.93
CA VAL A 153 11.19 6.69 5.98
C VAL A 153 9.85 7.03 5.31
N ALA A 154 9.08 6.02 4.89
CA ALA A 154 7.75 6.24 4.32
C ALA A 154 6.77 6.90 5.29
N LEU A 155 6.75 6.48 6.55
CA LEU A 155 5.92 7.11 7.58
C LEU A 155 6.33 8.56 7.84
N ASP A 156 7.64 8.85 7.86
CA ASP A 156 8.14 10.21 8.05
C ASP A 156 7.73 11.14 6.89
N GLU A 157 7.82 10.69 5.64
CA GLU A 157 7.36 11.46 4.48
C GLU A 157 5.84 11.65 4.48
N ILE A 158 5.07 10.59 4.75
CA ILE A 158 3.60 10.65 4.79
C ILE A 158 3.10 11.56 5.93
N SER A 159 3.81 11.61 7.06
CA SER A 159 3.44 12.47 8.19
C SER A 159 3.34 13.96 7.82
N ARG A 160 4.14 14.39 6.83
CA ARG A 160 4.15 15.78 6.34
C ARG A 160 2.92 16.14 5.51
N CYS A 161 2.19 15.16 5.01
CA CYS A 161 1.00 15.36 4.18
C CYS A 161 -0.28 14.78 4.78
N HIS A 162 -0.29 14.33 6.05
CA HIS A 162 -1.49 13.75 6.68
C HIS A 162 -2.79 14.56 6.45
N ARG A 163 -2.73 15.89 6.58
CA ARG A 163 -3.89 16.77 6.36
C ARG A 163 -4.40 16.73 4.92
N LEU A 164 -3.50 16.71 3.94
CA LEU A 164 -3.85 16.64 2.51
C LEU A 164 -4.53 15.32 2.16
N LEU A 165 -4.10 14.23 2.80
CA LEU A 165 -4.55 12.89 2.44
C LEU A 165 -5.87 12.50 3.11
N LEU A 166 -6.18 13.10 4.25
CA LEU A 166 -7.24 12.61 5.14
C LEU A 166 -8.61 12.53 4.47
N ASP A 167 -8.96 13.53 3.66
CA ASP A 167 -10.25 13.66 3.00
C ASP A 167 -10.18 13.50 1.46
N ASP A 168 -9.00 13.19 0.93
CA ASP A 168 -8.77 12.87 -0.48
C ASP A 168 -9.34 11.49 -0.85
N GLN A 169 -9.87 11.36 -2.07
CA GLN A 169 -10.52 10.13 -2.55
C GLN A 169 -9.60 8.90 -2.61
N TYR A 170 -8.28 9.09 -2.70
CA TYR A 170 -7.26 8.03 -2.70
C TYR A 170 -6.36 8.09 -1.47
N GLY A 171 -5.96 9.31 -1.08
CA GLY A 171 -5.09 9.58 0.07
C GLY A 171 -5.65 9.03 1.37
N ASN A 172 -6.98 9.03 1.55
CA ASN A 172 -7.59 8.51 2.77
C ASN A 172 -7.19 7.04 3.01
N TYR A 173 -7.05 6.23 1.95
CA TYR A 173 -6.61 4.84 2.08
C TYR A 173 -5.16 4.72 2.58
N VAL A 174 -4.28 5.65 2.21
CA VAL A 174 -2.91 5.71 2.74
C VAL A 174 -2.96 5.98 4.24
N ILE A 175 -3.77 6.95 4.68
CA ILE A 175 -3.96 7.27 6.11
C ILE A 175 -4.52 6.08 6.88
N GLN A 176 -5.49 5.35 6.32
CA GLN A 176 -6.00 4.12 6.94
C GLN A 176 -4.90 3.07 7.14
N HIS A 177 -3.92 2.98 6.23
CA HIS A 177 -2.77 2.06 6.37
C HIS A 177 -1.73 2.59 7.37
N VAL A 178 -1.54 3.90 7.48
CA VAL A 178 -0.74 4.49 8.57
C VAL A 178 -1.36 4.15 9.92
N LEU A 179 -2.69 4.24 10.06
CA LEU A 179 -3.38 3.85 11.30
C LEU A 179 -3.20 2.36 11.62
N GLN A 180 -3.13 1.50 10.62
CA GLN A 180 -2.99 0.06 10.83
C GLN A 180 -1.52 -0.35 11.11
N PHE A 181 -0.57 0.14 10.30
CA PHE A 181 0.81 -0.34 10.26
C PHE A 181 1.86 0.68 10.76
N GLY A 182 1.45 1.91 11.04
CA GLY A 182 2.31 2.99 11.52
C GLY A 182 2.64 2.91 13.01
N ARG A 183 3.46 3.87 13.44
CA ARG A 183 3.91 4.01 14.84
C ARG A 183 2.83 4.68 15.67
N HIS A 184 3.02 4.67 16.99
CA HIS A 184 2.12 5.37 17.90
C HIS A 184 2.01 6.88 17.59
N CYS A 185 3.14 7.54 17.33
CA CYS A 185 3.17 8.98 17.00
C CYS A 185 2.42 9.32 15.70
N ASP A 186 2.45 8.43 14.70
CA ASP A 186 1.72 8.65 13.45
C ASP A 186 0.20 8.61 13.69
N ARG A 187 -0.28 7.65 14.50
CA ARG A 187 -1.69 7.57 14.92
C ARG A 187 -2.13 8.78 15.74
N GLU A 188 -1.30 9.22 16.68
CA GLU A 188 -1.55 10.43 17.48
C GLU A 188 -1.66 11.67 16.59
N SER A 189 -0.77 11.82 15.61
CA SER A 189 -0.81 12.92 14.65
C SER A 189 -2.13 12.96 13.88
N ILE A 190 -2.59 11.81 13.37
CA ILE A 190 -3.85 11.71 12.63
C ILE A 190 -5.04 12.01 13.54
N LEU A 191 -5.05 11.48 14.78
CA LEU A 191 -6.09 11.78 15.76
C LEU A 191 -6.20 13.28 16.04
N HIS A 192 -5.07 13.95 16.23
CA HIS A 192 -5.03 15.39 16.48
C HIS A 192 -5.64 16.18 15.32
N ILE A 193 -5.27 15.83 14.07
CA ILE A 193 -5.83 16.44 12.87
C ILE A 193 -7.34 16.25 12.80
N VAL A 194 -7.85 15.06 13.13
CA VAL A 194 -9.29 14.77 13.13
C VAL A 194 -10.04 15.59 14.17
N ILE A 195 -9.51 15.70 15.39
CA ILE A 195 -10.15 16.48 16.46
C ILE A 195 -10.16 17.98 16.09
N GLU A 196 -9.02 18.53 15.68
CA GLU A 196 -8.91 19.93 15.27
C GLU A 196 -9.76 20.27 14.03
N GLY A 197 -9.86 19.34 13.08
CA GLY A 197 -10.67 19.50 11.88
C GLY A 197 -12.18 19.37 12.11
N GLY A 198 -12.60 19.10 13.34
CA GLY A 198 -13.99 18.82 13.68
C GLY A 198 -14.34 17.37 13.41
N LEU A 199 -14.40 16.58 14.49
CA LEU A 199 -14.68 15.14 14.39
C LEU A 199 -16.03 14.85 13.70
N LEU A 200 -17.09 15.61 14.01
CA LEU A 200 -18.42 15.37 13.47
C LEU A 200 -18.51 15.63 11.95
N PRO A 201 -18.08 16.80 11.41
CA PRO A 201 -18.02 17.00 9.97
C PRO A 201 -17.23 15.92 9.23
N LEU A 202 -16.04 15.56 9.73
CA LEU A 202 -15.19 14.54 9.11
C LEU A 202 -15.83 13.15 9.16
N SER A 203 -16.55 12.83 10.25
CA SER A 203 -17.32 11.59 10.40
C SER A 203 -18.44 11.43 9.37
N ARG A 204 -18.90 12.53 8.74
CA ARG A 204 -19.99 12.55 7.74
C ARG A 204 -19.48 12.79 6.31
N GLN A 205 -18.18 13.00 6.14
CA GLN A 205 -17.56 13.24 4.84
C GLN A 205 -17.19 11.89 4.21
N LYS A 206 -17.49 11.73 2.91
CA LYS A 206 -17.42 10.45 2.17
C LYS A 206 -16.10 9.66 2.32
N PHE A 207 -14.98 10.34 2.45
CA PHE A 207 -13.64 9.75 2.46
C PHE A 207 -13.02 9.75 3.86
N ALA A 208 -13.09 10.88 4.57
CA ALA A 208 -12.59 11.08 5.92
C ALA A 208 -13.34 10.24 6.97
N SER A 209 -14.62 9.90 6.74
CA SER A 209 -15.37 9.02 7.64
C SER A 209 -14.69 7.66 7.80
N ASN A 210 -14.06 7.14 6.73
CA ASN A 210 -13.29 5.89 6.77
C ASN A 210 -12.05 6.02 7.66
N VAL A 211 -11.42 7.20 7.71
CA VAL A 211 -10.28 7.47 8.60
C VAL A 211 -10.73 7.48 10.06
N VAL A 212 -11.88 8.11 10.36
CA VAL A 212 -12.46 8.10 11.71
C VAL A 212 -12.81 6.69 12.17
N GLU A 213 -13.43 5.87 11.30
CA GLU A 213 -13.69 4.45 11.59
C GLU A 213 -12.39 3.70 11.93
N LYS A 214 -11.32 3.95 11.16
CA LYS A 214 -10.03 3.28 11.34
C LYS A 214 -9.31 3.71 12.60
N LEU A 215 -9.48 4.95 13.06
CA LEU A 215 -9.04 5.40 14.38
C LEU A 215 -9.74 4.62 15.49
N LEU A 216 -11.05 4.38 15.36
CA LEU A 216 -11.79 3.55 16.32
C LEU A 216 -11.37 2.08 16.30
N LYS A 217 -10.93 1.57 15.14
CA LYS A 217 -10.51 0.18 14.98
C LYS A 217 -9.08 -0.09 15.46
N TYR A 218 -8.14 0.79 15.13
CA TYR A 218 -6.70 0.56 15.36
C TYR A 218 -6.08 1.50 16.41
N GLY A 219 -6.83 2.48 16.89
CA GLY A 219 -6.37 3.35 17.97
C GLY A 219 -6.23 2.61 19.30
N THR A 220 -5.32 3.10 20.15
CA THR A 220 -5.18 2.63 21.53
C THR A 220 -6.48 2.90 22.32
N PRO A 221 -6.68 2.28 23.50
CA PRO A 221 -7.78 2.64 24.38
C PRO A 221 -7.89 4.16 24.64
N GLU A 222 -6.76 4.84 24.83
CA GLU A 222 -6.69 6.28 25.10
C GLU A 222 -7.17 7.09 23.89
N GLN A 223 -6.68 6.74 22.69
CA GLN A 223 -7.06 7.38 21.43
C GLN A 223 -8.55 7.19 21.13
N ARG A 224 -9.06 5.97 21.29
CA ARG A 224 -10.49 5.67 21.10
C ARG A 224 -11.37 6.43 22.08
N ASN A 225 -10.96 6.50 23.34
CA ASN A 225 -11.65 7.29 24.36
C ASN A 225 -11.64 8.79 24.02
N ALA A 226 -10.58 9.32 23.41
CA ALA A 226 -10.55 10.70 22.94
C ALA A 226 -11.59 10.95 21.83
N VAL A 227 -11.67 10.05 20.84
CA VAL A 227 -12.70 10.12 19.79
C VAL A 227 -14.11 10.07 20.39
N VAL A 228 -14.37 9.12 21.29
CA VAL A 228 -15.70 8.98 21.93
C VAL A 228 -16.07 10.21 22.76
N ARG A 229 -15.14 10.75 23.56
CA ARG A 229 -15.39 11.98 24.33
C ARG A 229 -15.76 13.14 23.42
N GLU A 230 -15.07 13.27 22.29
CA GLU A 230 -15.36 14.34 21.33
C GLU A 230 -16.72 14.15 20.65
N MET A 231 -17.13 12.91 20.35
CA MET A 231 -18.48 12.63 19.84
C MET A 231 -19.58 12.97 20.85
N LEU A 232 -19.34 12.77 22.16
CA LEU A 232 -20.34 13.04 23.20
C LEU A 232 -20.59 14.54 23.40
N LYS A 233 -19.56 15.39 23.28
CA LYS A 233 -19.72 16.86 23.35
C LYS A 233 -20.73 17.38 22.34
N VAL A 234 -20.69 16.83 21.13
CA VAL A 234 -21.61 17.21 20.04
C VAL A 234 -23.06 16.83 20.37
N VAL A 235 -23.28 15.69 21.02
CA VAL A 235 -24.63 15.23 21.39
C VAL A 235 -25.24 16.15 22.45
N ASP A 236 -24.43 16.62 23.40
CA ASP A 236 -24.89 17.54 24.45
C ASP A 236 -25.21 18.94 23.89
N GLU A 237 -24.48 19.39 22.86
CA GLU A 237 -24.74 20.65 22.16
C GLU A 237 -26.00 20.59 21.28
N ASP A 238 -26.15 19.54 20.47
CA ASP A 238 -27.33 19.33 19.60
C ASP A 238 -28.61 18.99 20.41
N GLY A 239 -28.47 18.40 21.61
CA GLY A 239 -29.57 18.04 22.50
C GLY A 239 -30.20 19.21 23.27
N SER A 240 -29.59 20.40 23.22
CA SER A 240 -30.10 21.63 23.83
C SER A 240 -31.04 22.43 22.91
N GLY A 241 -31.16 22.04 21.65
CA GLY A 241 -32.17 22.53 20.72
C GLY A 241 -33.42 21.66 20.76
N GLU A 242 -34.56 22.25 21.14
CA GLU A 242 -35.87 21.64 20.94
C GLU A 242 -36.02 21.22 19.47
N HIS A 243 -35.96 19.92 19.19
CA HIS A 243 -36.85 19.11 18.33
C HIS A 243 -36.25 17.71 18.18
N GLY A 244 -36.93 16.72 18.75
CA GLY A 244 -36.49 15.34 18.87
C GLY A 244 -36.20 14.67 17.53
N GLY A 245 -34.98 14.17 17.42
CA GLY A 245 -34.52 13.31 16.32
C GLY A 245 -33.12 12.75 16.58
N GLY A 246 -32.76 12.52 17.85
CA GLY A 246 -31.44 12.01 18.26
C GLY A 246 -31.24 10.55 17.84
N THR A 247 -31.04 10.30 16.56
CA THR A 247 -30.47 9.04 16.09
C THR A 247 -28.99 9.11 16.42
N SER A 248 -28.58 8.39 17.47
CA SER A 248 -27.17 8.29 17.89
C SER A 248 -26.24 8.18 16.68
N VAL A 249 -25.22 9.04 16.60
CA VAL A 249 -24.20 9.01 15.53
C VAL A 249 -23.56 7.63 15.40
N VAL A 250 -23.46 6.89 16.51
CA VAL A 250 -23.01 5.50 16.56
C VAL A 250 -23.95 4.57 15.77
N ILE A 251 -25.27 4.80 15.82
CA ILE A 251 -26.26 4.04 15.06
C ILE A 251 -26.22 4.39 13.56
N LEU A 252 -25.91 5.64 13.20
CA LEU A 252 -25.76 6.04 11.79
C LEU A 252 -24.49 5.44 11.17
N MET A 253 -23.37 5.43 11.89
CA MET A 253 -22.11 4.80 11.44
C MET A 253 -22.24 3.28 11.25
N VAL A 254 -23.09 2.62 12.04
CA VAL A 254 -23.33 1.17 11.93
C VAL A 254 -24.34 0.81 10.82
N ARG A 255 -25.16 1.76 10.37
CA ARG A 255 -26.23 1.49 9.38
C ARG A 255 -25.78 1.53 7.92
N GLU A 256 -24.70 2.21 7.57
CA GLU A 256 -24.24 2.31 6.17
C GLU A 256 -23.40 1.10 5.69
N GLN A 257 -23.05 0.13 6.55
CA GLN A 257 -22.34 -1.10 6.13
C GLN A 257 -23.26 -2.24 5.64
N ARG A 258 -24.51 -1.93 5.25
CA ARG A 258 -25.44 -2.88 4.62
C ARG A 258 -25.98 -2.32 3.29
N ASN A 259 -25.10 -2.09 2.32
CA ASN A 259 -25.40 -2.09 0.88
C ASN A 259 -24.11 -2.32 0.08
#